data_AF-A0A1H8JAH8-F1
#
_entry.id   AF-A0A1H8JAH8-F1
#
_cell.length_a   1.000
_cell.length_b   1.000
_cell.length_c   1.000
_cell.angle_alpha   90.00
_cell.angle_beta   90.00
_cell.angle_gamma   90.00
#
_symmetry.space_group_name_H-M   'P 1'
#
loop_
_entity.id
_entity.type
_entity.pdbx_description
1 polymer ?
#
loop_
_entity_poly.entity_id
_entity_poly.type
_entity_poly.pdbx_seq_one_letter_code
_entity_poly.pdbx_strand_id
1 'polypeptide(L)' 'MATFYIILKITSLLTVIVLSISGPKKKKVLPKKEMSGFAVNPDGYLEHFKNNPEYHQPV' A
#
# COMPACT_ATOMS: atom_id res chain seq x y z
N MET A 1 34.11 -17.06 -26.01
CA MET A 1 33.50 -15.71 -26.05
C MET A 1 32.08 -15.73 -26.62
N ALA A 2 31.84 -16.39 -27.77
CA ALA A 2 30.52 -16.45 -28.42
C ALA A 2 29.39 -17.01 -27.53
N THR A 3 29.64 -18.10 -26.79
CA THR A 3 28.65 -18.73 -25.92
C THR A 3 28.18 -17.80 -24.80
N PHE A 4 29.10 -17.06 -24.18
CA PHE A 4 28.77 -16.06 -23.16
C PHE A 4 27.92 -14.92 -23.73
N TYR A 5 28.20 -14.49 -24.97
CA TYR A 5 27.42 -13.48 -25.66
C TYR A 5 25.98 -13.95 -25.94
N ILE A 6 25.80 -15.22 -26.31
CA ILE A 6 24.49 -15.81 -26.56
C ILE A 6 23.67 -15.85 -25.26
N ILE A 7 24.30 -16.29 -24.16
CA ILE A 7 23.65 -16.34 -22.84
C ILE A 7 23.24 -14.92 -22.40
N LEU A 8 24.16 -13.95 -22.50
CA LEU A 8 23.91 -12.56 -22.11
C LEU A 8 22.74 -11.95 -22.90
N LYS A 9 22.67 -12.24 -24.21
CA LYS A 9 21.60 -11.77 -25.10
C LYS A 9 20.23 -12.33 -24.70
N ILE A 10 20.17 -13.62 -24.38
CA ILE A 10 18.93 -14.28 -23.94
C ILE A 10 18.49 -13.75 -22.58
N THR A 11 19.42 -13.61 -21.62
CA THR A 11 19.12 -13.10 -20.29
C THR A 11 18.60 -11.67 -20.35
N SER A 12 19.25 -10.81 -21.15
CA SER A 12 18.82 -9.42 -21.33
C SER A 12 17.38 -9.32 -21.87
N LEU A 13 17.03 -10.12 -22.88
CA LEU A 13 15.69 -10.16 -23.44
C LEU A 13 14.65 -10.60 -22.39
N LEU A 14 14.96 -11.64 -21.62
CA LEU A 14 14.08 -12.13 -20.56
C LEU A 14 13.85 -11.08 -19.47
N THR A 15 14.90 -10.37 -19.06
CA THR A 15 14.80 -9.33 -18.03
C THR A 15 13.87 -8.19 -18.46
N VAL A 16 13.97 -7.73 -19.72
CA VAL A 16 13.09 -6.67 -20.25
C VAL A 16 11.62 -7.10 -20.23
N ILE A 17 11.33 -8.36 -20.59
CA ILE A 17 9.97 -8.90 -20.58
C ILE A 17 9.42 -8.98 -19.15
N VAL A 18 10.18 -9.58 -18.23
CA VAL A 18 9.76 -9.73 -16.82
C VAL A 18 9.58 -8.38 -16.13
N LEU A 19 10.45 -7.41 -16.43
CA LEU A 19 10.36 -6.05 -15.89
C LEU A 19 9.11 -5.33 -16.42
N SER A 20 8.81 -5.47 -17.70
CA SER A 20 7.61 -4.88 -18.33
C SER A 20 6.31 -5.46 -17.76
N ILE A 21 6.30 -6.75 -17.43
CA ILE A 21 5.16 -7.43 -16.81
C ILE A 21 5.07 -7.13 -15.31
N SER A 22 6.21 -6.98 -14.64
CA SER A 22 6.29 -6.59 -13.24
C SER A 22 6.08 -5.08 -13.11
N GLY A 23 4.88 -4.62 -13.49
CA GLY A 23 4.41 -3.28 -13.17
C GLY A 23 4.47 -3.02 -11.65
N PRO A 24 4.33 -1.75 -11.22
CA PRO A 24 4.47 -1.38 -9.83
C PRO A 24 3.60 -2.27 -8.96
N LYS A 25 4.25 -3.07 -8.12
CA LYS A 25 3.62 -3.97 -7.15
C LYS A 25 2.93 -3.07 -6.14
N LYS A 26 1.73 -2.58 -6.47
CA LYS A 26 0.89 -1.83 -5.53
C LYS A 26 0.74 -2.77 -4.35
N LYS A 27 1.34 -2.41 -3.21
CA LYS A 27 1.01 -3.07 -1.94
C LYS A 27 -0.50 -3.06 -1.90
N LYS A 28 -1.12 -4.24 -1.88
CA LYS A 28 -2.52 -4.36 -1.53
C LYS A 28 -2.58 -3.87 -0.09
N VAL A 29 -2.80 -2.58 0.10
CA VAL A 29 -3.22 -2.05 1.38
C VAL A 29 -4.58 -2.70 1.55
N LEU A 30 -4.60 -3.81 2.31
CA LEU A 30 -5.85 -4.35 2.83
C LEU A 30 -6.59 -3.14 3.39
N PRO A 31 -7.85 -2.89 2.98
CA PRO A 31 -8.61 -1.83 3.61
C PRO A 31 -8.56 -2.14 5.10
N LYS A 32 -7.84 -1.31 5.87
CA LYS A 32 -7.92 -1.40 7.31
C LYS A 32 -9.40 -1.24 7.59
N LYS A 33 -9.97 -2.20 8.30
CA LYS A 33 -11.31 -2.08 8.86
C LYS A 33 -11.21 -1.01 9.96
N GLU A 34 -11.05 0.24 9.55
CA GLU A 34 -11.10 1.38 10.45
C GLU A 34 -12.57 1.55 10.79
N MET A 35 -12.92 1.10 11.98
CA MET A 35 -14.20 1.41 12.58
C MET A 35 -14.24 2.94 12.69
N SER A 36 -15.29 3.56 12.14
CA SER A 36 -15.49 5.01 12.17
C SER A 36 -15.13 5.53 13.56
N GLY A 37 -14.20 6.48 13.64
CA GLY A 37 -13.72 7.08 14.90
C GLY A 37 -14.76 7.96 15.61
N PHE A 38 -16.04 7.81 15.26
CA PHE A 38 -17.17 8.57 15.75
C PHE A 38 -18.16 7.66 16.49
N ALA A 39 -18.63 8.11 17.65
CA ALA A 39 -19.73 7.53 18.40
C ALA A 39 -20.85 8.55 18.55
N VAL A 40 -22.08 8.07 18.70
CA VAL A 40 -23.23 8.93 19.00
C VAL A 40 -23.28 9.16 20.51
N ASN A 41 -23.17 10.43 20.93
CA ASN A 41 -23.38 10.84 22.33
C ASN A 41 -24.88 10.67 22.67
N PRO A 42 -25.28 10.41 23.94
CA PRO A 42 -26.67 10.46 24.42
C PRO A 42 -27.55 11.59 23.87
N ASP A 43 -26.97 12.74 23.52
CA ASP A 43 -27.68 13.88 22.90
C ASP A 43 -27.98 13.69 21.39
N GLY A 44 -27.59 12.57 20.81
CA GLY A 44 -27.82 12.23 19.40
C GLY A 44 -26.77 12.77 18.42
N TYR A 45 -25.74 13.47 18.90
CA TYR A 45 -24.68 14.02 18.07
C TYR A 45 -23.52 13.04 17.87
N LEU A 46 -22.87 13.10 16.70
CA LEU A 46 -21.66 12.34 16.41
C LEU A 46 -20.45 13.04 17.03
N GLU A 47 -19.78 12.37 17.97
CA GLU A 47 -18.58 12.84 18.63
C GLU A 47 -17.42 11.85 18.43
N HIS A 48 -16.19 12.35 18.38
CA HIS A 48 -15.02 11.50 18.26
C HIS A 48 -14.76 10.69 19.53
N PHE A 49 -14.27 9.45 19.38
CA PHE A 49 -13.87 8.65 20.54
C PHE A 49 -12.77 9.36 21.32
N LYS A 50 -13.07 9.73 22.57
CA LYS A 50 -12.17 10.44 23.49
C LYS A 50 -10.88 9.66 23.82
N ASN A 51 -10.83 8.36 23.55
CA ASN A 51 -9.67 7.49 23.71
C ASN A 51 -8.89 7.22 22.41
N ASN A 52 -9.12 8.00 21.35
CA ASN A 52 -8.29 7.90 20.15
C ASN A 52 -6.91 8.56 20.43
N PRO A 53 -5.80 7.80 20.42
CA PRO A 53 -4.46 8.37 20.62
C PRO A 53 -4.03 9.34 19.50
N GLU A 54 -4.76 9.41 18.38
CA GLU A 54 -4.50 10.37 17.29
C GLU A 54 -5.15 11.74 17.52
N TYR A 55 -5.99 11.90 18.54
CA TYR A 55 -6.71 13.14 18.83
C TYR A 55 -5.96 14.02 19.82
N HIS A 56 -4.82 14.59 19.39
CA HIS A 56 -4.27 15.78 20.02
C HIS A 56 -5.01 17.00 19.46
N GLN A 57 -6.10 17.43 20.10
CA GLN A 57 -6.68 18.74 19.79
C GLN A 57 -5.69 19.83 20.25
N PRO A 58 -5.25 20.76 19.38
CA PRO A 58 -4.55 21.94 19.83
C PRO A 58 -5.56 22.84 20.56
N VAL A 59 -5.20 23.25 21.78
CA VAL A 59 -5.86 24.32 22.54
C VAL A 59 -5.61 25.68 21.92
#